data_AF-A0A9R1TX45-F1
#
_entry.id   AF-A0A9R1TX45-F1
#
_cell.length_a   1.000
_cell.length_b   1.000
_cell.length_c   1.000
_cell.angle_alpha   90.00
_cell.angle_beta   90.00
_cell.angle_gamma   90.00
#
_symmetry.space_group_name_H-M   'P 1'
#
loop_
_entity.id
_entity.type
_entity.pdbx_description
1 polymer ?
#
loop_
_entity_poly.entity_id
_entity_poly.type
_entity_poly.pdbx_seq_one_letter_code
_entity_poly.pdbx_strand_id
1 'polypeptide(L)'
;MEIRLFSVNNKIFKAMDEETLNRLAAEALIEEAKVGARRAEIMGPSGWVKPKETINKRFLRSTLRNAILSNRHRQRSKEKHFETSPHKDSSPKIDEKIKNKRKD
;
A
#
# COMPACT_ATOMS: atom_id res chain seq x y z
N MET A 1 5.82 -6.81 -11.21
CA MET A 1 5.70 -8.07 -11.98
C MET A 1 4.27 -8.28 -12.52
N GLU A 2 3.22 -7.78 -11.86
CA GLU A 2 1.82 -7.93 -12.30
C GLU A 2 1.45 -7.30 -13.65
N ILE A 3 1.99 -6.12 -14.00
CA ILE A 3 1.66 -5.45 -15.27
C ILE A 3 2.10 -6.29 -16.49
N ARG A 4 3.24 -7.00 -16.38
CA ARG A 4 3.71 -7.89 -17.45
C ARG A 4 2.84 -9.13 -17.57
N LEU A 5 2.38 -9.70 -16.46
CA LEU A 5 1.48 -10.86 -16.45
C LEU A 5 0.12 -10.53 -17.06
N PHE A 6 -0.47 -9.38 -16.72
CA PHE A 6 -1.73 -8.93 -17.31
C PHE A 6 -1.59 -8.72 -18.83
N SER A 7 -0.50 -8.09 -19.28
CA SER A 7 -0.25 -7.89 -20.71
C SER A 7 0.00 -9.19 -21.48
N VAL A 8 0.65 -10.18 -20.86
CA VAL A 8 0.89 -11.50 -21.46
C VAL A 8 -0.41 -12.27 -21.58
N ASN A 9 -1.23 -12.32 -20.52
CA ASN A 9 -2.51 -13.00 -20.56
C ASN A 9 -3.44 -12.41 -21.62
N ASN A 10 -3.50 -11.07 -21.71
CA ASN A 10 -4.34 -10.39 -22.71
C ASN A 10 -3.87 -10.66 -24.16
N LYS A 11 -2.55 -10.80 -24.37
CA LYS A 11 -2.00 -11.24 -25.67
C LYS A 11 -2.34 -12.70 -25.98
N ILE A 12 -2.30 -13.58 -24.99
CA ILE A 12 -2.65 -15.01 -25.14
C ILE A 12 -4.13 -15.15 -25.51
N PHE A 13 -5.03 -14.47 -24.79
CA PHE A 13 -6.47 -14.50 -25.09
C PHE A 13 -6.81 -13.94 -26.48
N LYS A 14 -6.04 -12.96 -26.97
CA LYS A 14 -6.21 -12.42 -28.33
C LYS A 14 -5.68 -13.36 -29.44
N ALA A 15 -4.81 -14.30 -29.09
CA ALA A 15 -4.23 -15.26 -30.03
C ALA A 15 -4.97 -16.62 -30.07
N MET A 16 -5.91 -16.86 -29.14
CA MET A 16 -6.79 -18.03 -29.17
C MET A 16 -7.95 -17.83 -30.15
N ASP A 17 -8.45 -18.96 -30.66
CA ASP A 17 -9.65 -19.03 -31.48
C ASP A 17 -10.91 -18.66 -30.67
N GLU A 18 -11.87 -18.04 -31.36
CA GLU A 18 -13.09 -17.52 -30.76
C GLU A 18 -13.97 -18.63 -30.13
N GLU A 19 -13.98 -19.82 -30.74
CA GLU A 19 -14.73 -20.98 -30.24
C GLU A 19 -14.17 -21.47 -28.90
N THR A 20 -12.85 -21.67 -28.83
CA THR A 20 -12.20 -22.06 -27.56
C THR A 20 -12.35 -20.98 -26.51
N LEU A 21 -12.25 -19.71 -26.88
CA LEU A 21 -12.46 -18.60 -25.94
C LEU A 21 -13.88 -18.62 -25.36
N ASN A 22 -14.89 -18.85 -26.19
CA ASN A 22 -16.28 -18.92 -25.76
C ASN A 22 -16.54 -20.14 -24.86
N ARG A 23 -15.94 -21.30 -25.17
CA ARG A 23 -16.00 -22.49 -24.32
C ARG A 23 -15.41 -22.23 -22.93
N LEU A 24 -14.21 -21.63 -22.87
CA LEU A 24 -13.55 -21.31 -21.61
C LEU A 24 -14.32 -20.26 -20.80
N ALA A 25 -14.93 -19.27 -21.47
CA ALA A 25 -15.78 -18.30 -20.82
C ALA A 25 -17.02 -18.96 -20.19
N ALA A 26 -17.70 -19.85 -20.93
CA ALA A 26 -18.85 -20.58 -20.41
C ALA A 26 -18.48 -21.47 -19.22
N GLU A 27 -17.35 -22.18 -19.30
CA GLU A 27 -16.84 -23.01 -18.20
C GLU A 27 -16.51 -22.16 -16.96
N ALA A 28 -15.85 -21.02 -17.13
CA ALA A 28 -15.53 -20.11 -16.04
C ALA A 28 -16.78 -19.57 -15.32
N LEU A 29 -17.84 -19.23 -16.06
CA LEU A 29 -19.11 -18.78 -15.49
C LEU A 29 -19.77 -19.89 -14.64
N ILE A 30 -19.74 -21.13 -15.12
CA ILE A 30 -20.30 -22.29 -14.39
C ILE A 30 -19.52 -22.53 -13.10
N GLU A 31 -18.19 -22.50 -13.16
CA GLU A 31 -17.36 -22.69 -11.97
C GLU A 31 -17.54 -21.57 -10.94
N GLU A 32 -17.64 -20.31 -11.37
CA GLU A 32 -17.92 -19.19 -10.46
C GLU A 32 -19.30 -19.33 -9.80
N ALA A 33 -20.32 -19.77 -10.55
CA ALA A 33 -21.65 -20.03 -10.00
C ALA A 33 -21.63 -21.15 -8.93
N LYS A 34 -20.89 -22.25 -9.17
CA LYS A 34 -20.71 -23.32 -8.18
C LYS A 34 -20.05 -22.82 -6.90
N VAL A 35 -19.03 -21.96 -7.02
CA VAL A 35 -18.35 -21.35 -5.86
C VAL A 35 -19.33 -20.46 -5.07
N GLY A 36 -20.13 -19.64 -5.76
CA GLY A 36 -21.15 -18.80 -5.16
C GLY A 36 -22.20 -19.62 -4.40
N ALA A 37 -22.70 -20.69 -5.01
CA ALA A 37 -23.67 -21.59 -4.39
C ALA A 37 -23.13 -22.23 -3.10
N ARG A 38 -21.90 -22.77 -3.11
CA ARG A 38 -21.26 -23.33 -1.90
C ARG A 38 -21.12 -22.30 -0.79
N ARG A 39 -20.76 -21.04 -1.11
CA ARG A 39 -20.67 -19.99 -0.10
C ARG A 39 -22.04 -19.64 0.46
N ALA A 40 -23.07 -19.61 -0.39
CA ALA A 40 -24.44 -19.32 0.02
C ALA A 40 -25.05 -20.43 0.88
N GLU A 41 -24.65 -21.68 0.69
CA GLU A 41 -25.03 -22.78 1.59
C GLU A 41 -24.55 -22.53 3.03
N ILE A 42 -23.35 -21.95 3.19
CA ILE A 42 -22.76 -21.66 4.51
C ILE A 42 -23.26 -20.32 5.10
N MET A 43 -23.34 -19.27 4.28
CA MET A 43 -23.61 -17.88 4.73
C MET A 43 -25.05 -17.41 4.43
N GLY A 44 -25.88 -18.26 3.85
CA GLY A 44 -27.20 -17.90 3.32
C GLY A 44 -27.11 -17.03 2.05
N PRO A 45 -28.19 -16.30 1.69
CA PRO A 45 -28.25 -15.48 0.48
C PRO A 45 -27.09 -14.47 0.34
N SER A 46 -26.50 -14.03 1.45
CA SER A 46 -25.35 -13.13 1.48
C SER A 46 -24.08 -13.73 0.87
N GLY A 47 -23.95 -15.06 0.83
CA GLY A 47 -22.80 -15.77 0.28
C GLY A 47 -22.67 -15.68 -1.24
N TRP A 48 -23.71 -15.26 -1.96
CA TRP A 48 -23.64 -14.99 -3.40
C TRP A 48 -22.78 -13.76 -3.72
N VAL A 49 -22.69 -12.80 -2.80
CA VAL A 49 -21.92 -11.58 -3.01
C VAL A 49 -20.45 -11.87 -2.72
N LYS A 50 -19.58 -11.67 -3.73
CA LYS A 50 -18.13 -11.80 -3.54
C LYS A 50 -17.66 -10.79 -2.48
N PRO A 51 -16.91 -11.22 -1.45
CA PRO A 51 -16.37 -10.30 -0.47
C PRO A 51 -15.47 -9.30 -1.20
N LYS A 52 -15.74 -8.01 -1.01
CA LYS A 52 -14.91 -6.95 -1.55
C LYS A 52 -13.52 -7.10 -0.95
N GLU A 53 -12.49 -7.01 -1.78
CA GLU A 53 -11.11 -6.94 -1.29
C GLU A 53 -10.99 -5.67 -0.44
N THR A 54 -11.01 -5.85 0.88
CA THR A 54 -10.85 -4.75 1.81
C THR A 54 -9.39 -4.66 2.22
N ILE A 55 -8.83 -3.47 2.07
CA ILE A 55 -7.54 -3.13 2.65
C ILE A 55 -7.65 -2.99 4.16
N ASN A 56 -6.66 -3.49 4.89
CA ASN A 56 -6.57 -3.28 6.33
C ASN A 56 -6.40 -1.78 6.63
N LYS A 57 -7.48 -1.13 7.07
CA LYS A 57 -7.52 0.31 7.32
C LYS A 57 -6.53 0.74 8.39
N ARG A 58 -6.24 -0.11 9.39
CA ARG A 58 -5.26 0.19 10.46
C ARG A 58 -3.86 0.24 9.88
N PHE A 59 -3.51 -0.75 9.07
CA PHE A 59 -2.23 -0.79 8.38
C PHE A 59 -2.07 0.42 7.46
N LEU A 60 -3.04 0.69 6.57
CA LEU A 60 -2.96 1.81 5.63
C LEU A 60 -2.72 3.16 6.35
N ARG A 61 -3.51 3.45 7.38
CA ARG A 61 -3.38 4.68 8.18
C ARG A 61 -2.01 4.80 8.83
N SER A 62 -1.50 3.71 9.40
CA SER A 62 -0.18 3.65 10.01
C SER A 62 0.93 3.90 8.98
N THR A 63 0.86 3.20 7.85
CA THR A 63 1.83 3.32 6.75
C THR A 63 1.89 4.74 6.20
N LEU A 64 0.73 5.37 5.95
CA LEU A 64 0.69 6.76 5.46
C LEU A 64 1.28 7.74 6.47
N ARG A 65 0.93 7.62 7.76
CA ARG A 65 1.49 8.47 8.83
C ARG A 65 3.02 8.34 8.88
N ASN A 66 3.54 7.11 8.86
CA ASN A 66 4.98 6.85 8.95
C ASN A 66 5.75 7.29 7.69
N ALA A 67 5.14 7.18 6.51
CA ALA A 67 5.72 7.70 5.28
C ALA A 67 5.89 9.23 5.35
N ILE A 68 4.88 9.96 5.82
CA ILE A 68 4.96 11.42 5.99
C ILE A 68 6.04 11.81 7.01
N LEU A 69 6.07 11.14 8.16
CA LEU A 69 7.04 11.43 9.21
C LEU A 69 8.49 11.12 8.79
N SER A 70 8.70 9.97 8.13
CA SER A 70 10.04 9.58 7.65
C SER A 70 10.52 10.51 6.54
N ASN A 71 9.64 10.96 5.64
CA ASN A 71 9.96 11.96 4.64
C ASN A 71 10.37 13.29 5.29
N ARG A 72 9.61 13.77 6.29
CA ARG A 72 9.96 15.00 7.03
C ARG A 72 11.31 14.88 7.74
N HIS A 73 11.59 13.74 8.37
CA HIS A 73 12.87 13.50 9.02
C HIS A 73 14.03 13.51 8.01
N ARG A 74 13.85 12.88 6.83
CA ARG A 74 14.84 12.89 5.74
C ARG A 74 15.09 14.30 5.16
N GLN A 75 14.07 15.17 5.10
CA GLN A 75 14.27 16.56 4.67
C GLN A 75 15.07 17.34 5.71
N ARG A 76 14.70 17.24 7.00
CA ARG A 76 15.42 17.92 8.09
C ARG A 76 16.87 17.44 8.25
N SER A 77 17.14 16.15 8.02
CA SER A 77 18.51 15.63 8.06
C SER A 77 19.36 16.15 6.89
N LYS A 78 18.76 16.38 5.71
CA LYS A 78 19.44 17.00 4.56
C LYS A 78 19.73 18.48 4.81
N GLU A 79 18.78 19.23 5.36
CA GLU A 79 18.98 20.63 5.76
C GLU A 79 20.11 20.76 6.78
N LYS A 80 20.12 19.92 7.84
CA LYS A 80 21.22 19.91 8.82
C LYS A 80 22.59 19.56 8.21
N HIS A 81 22.63 18.67 7.22
CA HIS A 81 23.89 18.28 6.57
C HIS A 81 24.42 19.38 5.62
N PHE A 82 23.55 20.28 5.13
CA PHE A 82 23.97 21.47 4.38
C PHE A 82 24.49 22.59 5.30
N GLU A 83 24.00 22.70 6.53
CA GLU A 83 24.48 23.73 7.48
C GLU A 83 25.76 23.34 8.24
N THR A 84 26.17 22.06 8.23
CA THR A 84 27.38 21.59 8.92
C THR A 84 28.65 21.54 8.06
N SER A 85 28.68 22.17 6.88
CA SER A 85 29.97 22.40 6.19
C SER A 85 30.82 23.37 7.03
N PRO A 86 32.07 23.04 7.40
CA PRO A 86 32.81 23.78 8.41
C PRO A 86 33.35 25.10 7.84
N HIS A 87 32.58 26.18 7.97
CA HIS A 87 33.18 27.51 7.95
C HIS A 87 33.75 27.75 9.35
N LYS A 88 35.08 27.62 9.48
CA LYS A 88 35.82 28.17 10.63
C LYS A 88 35.48 29.66 10.70
N ASP A 89 35.01 30.13 11.86
CA ASP A 89 35.56 31.30 12.56
C ASP A 89 34.90 31.56 13.93
N SER A 90 35.78 31.54 14.94
CA SER A 90 35.82 32.30 16.21
C SER A 90 34.58 32.51 17.11
N SER A 91 34.65 31.85 18.27
CA SER A 91 34.55 32.42 19.63
C SER A 91 33.16 32.72 20.29
N PRO A 92 33.09 32.69 21.65
CA PRO A 92 31.99 32.08 22.42
C PRO A 92 31.09 33.09 23.15
N LYS A 93 29.89 32.67 23.63
CA LYS A 93 29.25 33.20 24.86
C LYS A 93 27.95 32.46 25.32
N ILE A 94 28.06 31.87 26.51
CA ILE A 94 27.12 31.87 27.65
C ILE A 94 25.78 31.11 27.50
N ASP A 95 25.74 29.88 28.02
CA ASP A 95 24.51 29.15 28.39
C ASP A 95 24.49 28.85 29.90
N GLU A 96 24.16 29.86 30.71
CA GLU A 96 23.54 29.62 32.02
C GLU A 96 22.12 30.20 31.96
N LYS A 97 21.12 29.36 32.23
CA LYS A 97 19.75 29.70 32.74
C LYS A 97 18.59 29.00 32.03
N ILE A 98 18.58 27.66 31.90
CA ILE A 98 17.29 26.91 31.86
C ILE A 98 17.43 25.53 32.54
N LYS A 99 17.77 25.50 33.84
CA LYS A 99 17.60 24.30 34.69
C LYS A 99 16.43 24.36 35.67
N ASN A 100 15.72 25.49 35.75
CA ASN A 100 14.63 25.65 36.72
C ASN A 100 13.32 25.93 35.97
N LYS A 101 12.53 24.88 35.68
CA LYS A 101 11.05 24.93 35.57
C LYS A 101 10.48 23.56 35.14
N ARG A 102 10.73 22.51 35.92
CA ARG A 102 9.89 21.30 35.98
C ARG A 102 10.02 20.63 37.35
N LYS A 103 9.62 21.35 38.39
CA LYS A 103 9.07 20.82 39.63
C LYS A 103 8.04 21.85 40.05
N ASP A 104 6.78 21.52 39.78
CA ASP A 104 5.70 21.41 40.76
C ASP A 104 4.46 20.83 40.05
#